data_AF-P90569-F1
#
_entry.id   AF-P90569-F1
#
_cell.length_a   1.000
_cell.length_b   1.000
_cell.length_c   1.000
_cell.angle_alpha   90.00
_cell.angle_beta   90.00
_cell.angle_gamma   90.00
#
_symmetry.space_group_name_H-M   'P 1'
#
loop_
_entity.id
_entity.type
_entity.pdbx_description
1 polymer ?
#
loop_
_entity_poly.entity_id
_entity_poly.type
_entity_poly.pdbx_seq_one_letter_code
_entity_poly.pdbx_strand_id
1 'polypeptide(L)' 'TRDIPANAGCFRYDNGNEEWRCLLGYKKNNNTCLEDSNPTCGNNNGGCDPTAGCQTAENRENSKKIICTCKEPTPNAY' A
#
# COMPACT_ATOMS: atom_id res chain seq x y z
N THR A 1 -9.81 -18.66 -7.07
CA THR A 1 -9.59 -17.31 -6.51
C THR A 1 -8.12 -17.17 -6.23
N ARG A 2 -7.44 -16.14 -6.75
CA ARG A 2 -6.02 -15.91 -6.49
C ARG A 2 -5.85 -15.70 -4.98
N ASP A 3 -4.89 -16.37 -4.35
CA ASP A 3 -4.68 -16.33 -2.88
C ASP A 3 -4.19 -14.95 -2.44
N ILE A 4 -5.12 -14.01 -2.29
CA ILE A 4 -4.87 -12.67 -1.76
C ILE A 4 -5.16 -12.72 -0.26
N PRO A 5 -4.19 -12.41 0.61
CA PRO A 5 -4.39 -12.48 2.05
C PRO A 5 -5.34 -11.38 2.53
N ALA A 6 -5.87 -11.55 3.75
CA ALA A 6 -6.61 -10.48 4.43
C ALA A 6 -5.75 -9.21 4.55
N ASN A 7 -6.42 -8.05 4.52
CA ASN A 7 -5.80 -6.72 4.59
C ASN A 7 -4.85 -6.38 3.42
N ALA A 8 -5.08 -6.98 2.25
CA ALA A 8 -4.36 -6.68 1.02
C ALA A 8 -5.30 -6.25 -0.11
N GLY A 9 -4.83 -5.34 -0.95
CA GLY A 9 -5.40 -5.04 -2.27
C GLY A 9 -4.64 -5.80 -3.36
N CYS A 10 -5.34 -6.14 -4.45
CA CYS A 10 -4.73 -6.73 -5.65
C CYS A 10 -4.57 -5.66 -6.72
N PHE A 11 -3.43 -5.68 -7.42
CA PHE A 11 -3.15 -4.85 -8.57
C PHE A 11 -2.75 -5.71 -9.75
N ARG A 12 -3.28 -5.41 -10.93
CA ARG A 12 -2.93 -6.07 -12.19
C ARG A 12 -2.23 -5.08 -13.10
N TYR A 13 -1.04 -5.45 -13.54
CA TYR A 13 -0.26 -4.70 -14.52
C TYR A 13 -0.76 -4.97 -15.94
N ASP A 14 -0.46 -4.05 -16.86
CA ASP A 14 -0.81 -4.15 -18.29
C ASP A 14 -0.23 -5.40 -18.96
N ASN A 15 0.94 -5.87 -18.49
CA ASN A 15 1.56 -7.10 -18.98
C ASN A 15 0.90 -8.39 -18.45
N GLY A 16 -0.20 -8.26 -17.70
CA GLY A 16 -0.97 -9.37 -17.14
C GLY A 16 -0.44 -9.92 -15.81
N ASN A 17 0.68 -9.42 -15.31
CA ASN A 17 1.16 -9.76 -13.97
C ASN A 17 0.18 -9.22 -12.93
N GLU A 18 -0.03 -9.97 -11.85
CA GLU A 18 -0.76 -9.43 -10.70
C GLU A 18 0.10 -9.57 -9.47
N GLU A 19 -0.04 -8.58 -8.62
CA GLU A 19 0.58 -8.50 -7.31
C GLU A 19 -0.48 -8.14 -6.28
N TRP A 20 -0.19 -8.44 -5.03
CA TRP A 20 -0.96 -7.90 -3.92
C TRP A 20 -0.05 -7.05 -3.06
N ARG A 21 -0.64 -6.03 -2.44
CA ARG A 21 0.02 -5.14 -1.49
C ARG A 21 -0.88 -4.98 -0.27
N CYS A 22 -0.27 -4.81 0.89
CA CYS A 22 -1.03 -4.55 2.10
C CYS A 22 -1.73 -3.18 2.02
N LEU A 23 -2.91 -3.08 2.61
CA LEU A 23 -3.60 -1.81 2.79
C LEU A 23 -2.79 -0.89 3.71
N LEU A 24 -3.06 0.42 3.66
CA LEU A 24 -2.41 1.37 4.56
C LEU A 24 -2.69 1.04 6.03
N GLY A 25 -1.67 1.17 6.87
CA GLY A 25 -1.70 0.70 8.25
C GLY A 25 -1.42 -0.79 8.41
N TYR A 26 -1.09 -1.51 7.33
CA TYR A 26 -0.64 -2.90 7.35
C TYR A 26 0.70 -3.06 6.63
N LYS A 27 1.50 -4.02 7.08
CA LYS A 27 2.79 -4.38 6.51
C LYS A 27 2.85 -5.86 6.14
N LYS A 28 3.65 -6.15 5.12
CA LYS A 28 3.86 -7.52 4.65
C LYS A 28 4.66 -8.30 5.68
N ASN A 29 4.14 -9.47 6.05
CA ASN A 29 4.83 -10.46 6.86
C ASN A 29 4.66 -11.83 6.20
N ASN A 30 5.67 -12.27 5.45
CA ASN A 30 5.59 -13.43 4.57
C ASN A 30 4.41 -13.29 3.57
N ASN A 31 3.44 -14.21 3.63
CA ASN A 31 2.27 -14.25 2.76
C ASN A 31 1.02 -13.63 3.40
N THR A 32 1.17 -12.80 4.44
CA THR A 32 0.06 -12.11 5.11
C THR A 32 0.34 -10.63 5.30
N CYS A 33 -0.71 -9.87 5.62
CA CYS A 33 -0.64 -8.47 6.01
C CYS A 33 -1.04 -8.32 7.49
N LEU A 34 -0.07 -7.91 8.31
CA LEU A 34 -0.26 -7.64 9.73
C LEU A 34 -0.33 -6.13 9.94
N GLU A 35 -0.99 -5.70 11.02
CA GLU A 35 -1.06 -4.28 11.36
C GLU A 35 0.36 -3.71 11.53
N ASP A 36 0.59 -2.54 10.93
CA ASP A 36 1.79 -1.74 11.13
C ASP A 36 1.51 -0.72 12.22
N SER A 37 2.11 -0.91 13.39
CA SER A 37 1.92 -0.02 14.53
C SER A 37 2.65 1.33 14.38
N ASN A 38 3.58 1.43 13.43
CA ASN A 38 4.34 2.65 13.20
C ASN A 38 4.70 2.84 11.72
N PRO A 39 3.70 3.04 10.84
CA PRO A 39 3.95 3.26 9.43
C PRO A 39 4.60 4.63 9.23
N THR A 40 5.66 4.68 8.40
CA THR A 40 6.38 5.91 8.08
C THR A 40 6.74 5.92 6.60
N CYS A 41 6.80 7.09 5.96
CA CYS A 41 7.26 7.17 4.57
C CYS A 41 8.68 6.64 4.36
N GLY A 42 9.54 6.71 5.39
CA GLY A 42 10.91 6.17 5.33
C GLY A 42 10.98 4.64 5.27
N ASN A 43 9.90 3.95 5.63
CA ASN A 43 9.82 2.49 5.59
C ASN A 43 8.78 2.04 4.55
N ASN A 44 9.22 1.44 3.45
CA ASN A 44 8.36 0.96 2.36
C ASN A 44 7.34 2.01 1.86
N ASN A 45 7.75 3.29 1.77
CA ASN A 45 6.88 4.41 1.39
C ASN A 45 5.57 4.47 2.22
N GLY A 46 5.58 4.02 3.48
CA GLY A 46 4.38 3.95 4.33
C GLY A 46 3.32 2.96 3.86
N GLY A 47 3.63 2.06 2.92
CA GLY A 47 2.66 1.20 2.25
C GLY A 47 2.02 1.80 1.00
N CYS A 48 2.41 3.01 0.60
CA CYS A 48 1.98 3.62 -0.65
C CYS A 48 2.52 2.86 -1.88
N ASP A 49 1.92 3.12 -3.04
CA ASP A 49 2.50 2.74 -4.32
C ASP A 49 3.92 3.33 -4.47
N PRO A 50 4.89 2.63 -5.10
CA PRO A 50 6.25 3.12 -5.29
C PRO A 50 6.35 4.46 -6.03
N THR A 51 5.37 4.78 -6.87
CA THR A 51 5.30 6.03 -7.67
C THR A 51 4.48 7.13 -6.98
N ALA A 52 3.73 6.79 -5.93
CA ALA A 52 2.95 7.76 -5.19
C ALA A 52 3.84 8.65 -4.30
N GLY A 53 3.45 9.92 -4.17
CA GLY A 53 3.97 10.76 -3.08
C GLY A 53 3.47 10.25 -1.74
N CYS A 54 4.33 10.27 -0.72
CA CYS A 54 3.97 9.89 0.66
C CYS A 54 4.13 11.07 1.61
N GLN A 55 3.18 11.22 2.52
CA GLN A 55 3.25 12.17 3.63
C GLN A 55 2.82 11.48 4.94
N THR A 56 3.58 11.72 6.01
CA THR A 56 3.20 11.28 7.36
C THR A 56 2.33 12.36 8.02
N ALA A 57 1.21 11.94 8.61
CA ALA A 57 0.31 12.79 9.37
C ALA A 57 0.19 12.29 10.81
N GLU A 58 -0.05 13.20 11.76
CA GLU A 58 -0.36 12.83 13.13
C GLU A 58 -1.79 12.29 13.24
N ASN A 59 -1.92 10.99 13.47
CA ASN A 59 -3.20 10.34 13.69
C ASN A 59 -3.07 9.21 14.72
N ARG A 60 -4.14 8.95 15.49
CA ARG A 60 -4.19 7.82 16.42
C ARG A 60 -4.36 6.48 15.71
N GLU A 61 -4.96 6.48 14.52
CA GLU A 61 -5.17 5.29 13.70
C GLU A 61 -4.02 5.12 12.70
N ASN A 62 -3.37 3.95 12.72
CA ASN A 62 -2.18 3.71 11.89
C ASN A 62 -2.48 3.80 10.38
N SER A 63 -3.67 3.37 9.96
CA SER A 63 -4.16 3.48 8.57
C SER A 63 -4.28 4.92 8.06
N LYS A 64 -4.39 5.90 8.98
CA LYS A 64 -4.56 7.34 8.68
C LYS A 64 -3.29 8.15 8.92
N LYS A 65 -2.20 7.53 9.38
CA LYS A 65 -0.89 8.19 9.56
C LYS A 65 -0.16 8.40 8.23
N ILE A 66 -0.51 7.67 7.19
CA ILE A 66 0.11 7.77 5.86
C ILE A 66 -0.91 8.28 4.86
N ILE A 67 -0.53 9.31 4.11
CA ILE A 67 -1.29 9.85 2.99
C ILE A 67 -0.50 9.56 1.72
N CYS A 68 -1.13 8.83 0.80
CA CYS A 68 -0.57 8.50 -0.51
C CYS A 68 -1.24 9.33 -1.60
N THR A 69 -0.45 10.02 -2.42
CA THR A 69 -0.96 10.82 -3.53
C THR A 69 -0.42 10.26 -4.84
N CYS A 70 -1.32 9.75 -5.68
CA CYS A 70 -1.00 9.36 -7.05
C CYS A 70 -0.52 10.60 -7.81
N LYS A 71 0.64 10.50 -8.48
CA LYS A 71 1.16 11.59 -9.33
C LYS A 71 0.79 11.30 -10.78
N GLU A 72 0.32 12.31 -11.50
CA GLU A 72 -0.13 12.10 -12.88
C GLU A 72 1.00 11.94 -13.93
N PRO A 73 0.72 11.22 -15.03
CA PRO A 73 -0.32 10.20 -15.13
C PRO A 73 0.26 8.90 -14.60
N THR A 74 -0.26 8.38 -13.49
CA THR A 74 -0.13 6.95 -13.18
C THR A 74 -0.62 6.21 -14.43
N PRO A 75 0.22 5.38 -15.09
CA PRO A 75 -0.27 4.62 -16.22
C PRO A 75 -1.43 3.75 -15.73
N ASN A 76 -2.62 4.07 -16.25
CA ASN A 76 -3.89 3.35 -16.15
C ASN A 76 -4.61 3.37 -14.79
N ALA A 77 -5.51 4.35 -14.65
CA ALA A 77 -6.62 4.36 -13.70
C ALA A 77 -7.89 3.65 -14.24
N TYR A 78 -7.73 2.75 -15.23
CA TYR A 78 -8.82 2.02 -15.90
C TYR A 78 -8.63 0.52 -15.77
#